data_AF-A0A9Q3UM14-F1
#
_entry.id   AF-A0A9Q3UM14-F1
#
_cell.length_a   1.000
_cell.length_b   1.000
_cell.length_c   1.000
_cell.angle_alpha   90.00
_cell.angle_beta   90.00
_cell.angle_gamma   90.00
#
_symmetry.space_group_name_H-M   'P 1'
#
loop_
_entity.id
_entity.type
_entity.pdbx_description
1 polymer ?
#
loop_
_entity_poly.entity_id
_entity_poly.type
_entity_poly.pdbx_seq_one_letter_code
_entity_poly.pdbx_strand_id
1 'polypeptide(L)'
;MTPEERRRRALATGLAPWLEADQVVEAVALWQRDFADRPRFSLQGYVSELSRRFDLAHRRHDLHLSLVQAMSLPDRQLVADPLAGNGEGAGTDPHPATRAFQALMRTLWAGLGETEASTLRLDQSTDLRRGGLASAPRGAVDHWLNHPRADLAPLDRDTLRTLLNRSYVLLCERYGPVRADRLLKEAADRVRREHPALGPALNGLL
;
A
#
# COMPACT_ATOMS: atom_id res chain seq x y z
N MET A 1 -1.92 7.03 21.44
CA MET A 1 -1.41 7.64 20.20
C MET A 1 0.10 7.78 20.32
N THR A 2 0.85 7.23 19.38
CA THR A 2 2.32 7.38 19.38
C THR A 2 2.71 8.81 18.98
N PRO A 3 3.89 9.32 19.38
CA PRO A 3 4.35 10.64 18.95
C PRO A 3 4.42 10.78 17.42
N GLU A 4 4.70 9.69 16.72
CA GLU A 4 4.75 9.61 15.27
C GLU A 4 3.33 9.70 14.65
N GLU A 5 2.39 8.90 15.15
CA GLU A 5 0.98 8.92 14.73
C GLU A 5 0.35 10.31 14.93
N ARG A 6 0.60 10.94 16.08
CA ARG A 6 0.16 12.33 16.34
C ARG A 6 0.69 13.28 15.28
N ARG A 7 1.95 13.14 14.91
CA ARG A 7 2.59 14.01 13.93
C ARG A 7 2.00 13.81 12.54
N ARG A 8 1.72 12.58 12.14
CA ARG A 8 1.02 12.29 10.86
C ARG A 8 -0.35 12.95 10.80
N ARG A 9 -1.12 12.84 11.88
CA ARG A 9 -2.45 13.48 11.99
C ARG A 9 -2.37 15.00 11.94
N ALA A 10 -1.37 15.59 12.59
CA ALA A 10 -1.13 17.04 12.54
C ALA A 10 -0.76 17.51 11.12
N LEU A 11 0.11 16.79 10.42
CA LEU A 11 0.44 17.10 9.03
C LEU A 11 -0.80 17.00 8.14
N ALA A 12 -1.57 15.91 8.25
CA ALA A 12 -2.80 15.73 7.50
C ALA A 12 -3.80 16.88 7.73
N THR A 13 -3.98 17.29 8.99
CA THR A 13 -4.87 18.39 9.38
C THR A 13 -4.43 19.71 8.75
N GLY A 14 -3.13 20.02 8.76
CA GLY A 14 -2.62 21.27 8.20
C GLY A 14 -2.57 21.31 6.67
N LEU A 15 -2.60 20.15 6.01
CA LEU A 15 -2.54 20.02 4.55
C LEU A 15 -3.93 19.91 3.89
N ALA A 16 -4.93 19.37 4.59
CA ALA A 16 -6.28 19.15 4.05
C ALA A 16 -6.94 20.38 3.39
N PRO A 17 -6.73 21.64 3.85
CA PRO A 17 -7.31 22.81 3.17
C PRO A 17 -6.68 23.14 1.80
N TRP A 18 -5.53 22.53 1.47
CA TRP A 18 -4.70 22.92 0.34
C TRP A 18 -4.50 21.81 -0.69
N LEU A 19 -4.78 20.56 -0.30
CA LEU A 19 -4.50 19.36 -1.08
C LEU A 19 -5.72 18.44 -1.07
N GLU A 20 -5.89 17.71 -2.17
CA GLU A 20 -6.88 16.63 -2.26
C GLU A 20 -6.51 15.44 -1.36
N ALA A 21 -7.48 14.59 -1.04
CA ALA A 21 -7.29 13.51 -0.06
C ALA A 21 -6.14 12.54 -0.42
N ASP A 22 -5.96 12.23 -1.71
CA ASP A 22 -4.87 11.41 -2.23
C ASP A 22 -3.51 12.13 -2.13
N GLN A 23 -3.49 13.42 -2.40
CA GLN A 23 -2.30 14.28 -2.28
C GLN A 23 -1.87 14.46 -0.81
N VAL A 24 -2.82 14.51 0.13
CA VAL A 24 -2.52 14.53 1.57
C VAL A 24 -1.85 13.23 2.01
N VAL A 25 -2.36 12.08 1.58
CA VAL A 25 -1.74 10.76 1.86
C VAL A 25 -0.31 10.73 1.33
N GLU A 26 -0.12 11.15 0.08
CA GLU A 26 1.21 11.22 -0.56
C GLU A 26 2.16 12.16 0.18
N ALA A 27 1.68 13.33 0.60
CA ALA A 27 2.46 14.31 1.36
C ALA A 27 2.87 13.79 2.74
N VAL A 28 1.98 13.10 3.46
CA VAL A 28 2.31 12.53 4.78
C VAL A 28 3.27 11.34 4.63
N ALA A 29 3.13 10.53 3.58
CA ALA A 29 4.08 9.44 3.29
C ALA A 29 5.48 9.98 2.96
N LEU A 30 5.55 11.09 2.21
CA LEU A 30 6.80 11.80 1.93
C LEU A 30 7.49 12.25 3.22
N TRP A 31 6.72 12.78 4.19
CA TRP A 31 7.28 13.16 5.49
C TRP A 31 7.91 11.97 6.21
N GLN A 32 7.19 10.85 6.30
CA GLN A 32 7.69 9.66 6.98
C GLN A 32 9.00 9.14 6.38
N ARG A 33 9.05 9.05 5.04
CA ARG A 33 10.19 8.49 4.34
C ARG A 33 11.43 9.37 4.44
N ASP A 34 11.26 10.68 4.28
CA ASP A 34 12.39 11.56 3.99
C ASP A 34 12.70 12.54 5.14
N PHE A 35 11.77 12.79 6.05
CA PHE A 35 11.87 13.87 7.05
C PHE A 35 11.66 13.43 8.51
N ALA A 36 11.11 12.25 8.78
CA ALA A 36 10.77 11.80 10.14
C ALA A 36 12.00 11.70 11.07
N ASP A 37 13.14 11.25 10.54
CA ASP A 37 14.37 11.04 11.30
C ASP A 37 15.32 12.25 11.31
N ARG A 38 14.96 13.36 10.63
CA ARG A 38 15.85 14.53 10.52
C ARG A 38 15.72 15.45 11.74
N PRO A 39 16.84 15.96 12.29
CA PRO A 39 16.83 16.95 13.37
C PRO A 39 16.34 18.33 12.90
N ARG A 40 16.27 19.28 13.84
CA ARG A 40 15.62 20.61 13.77
C ARG A 40 15.78 21.30 12.39
N PHE A 41 14.69 21.95 11.93
CA PHE A 41 14.46 22.57 10.60
C PHE A 41 13.91 21.68 9.48
N SER A 42 13.51 20.43 9.77
CA SER A 42 12.85 19.53 8.80
C SER A 42 11.56 20.08 8.20
N LEU A 43 10.80 20.91 8.94
CA LEU A 43 9.54 21.47 8.47
C LEU A 43 9.71 22.46 7.31
N GLN A 44 10.73 23.32 7.34
CA GLN A 44 10.98 24.26 6.23
C GLN A 44 11.42 23.53 4.95
N GLY A 45 12.26 22.50 5.09
CA GLY A 45 12.67 21.65 3.97
C GLY A 45 11.48 20.89 3.38
N TYR A 46 10.62 20.35 4.25
CA TYR A 46 9.41 19.66 3.84
C TYR A 46 8.42 20.58 3.11
N VAL A 47 8.15 21.77 3.65
CA VAL A 47 7.29 22.78 3.01
C VAL A 47 7.83 23.18 1.65
N SER A 48 9.15 23.33 1.51
CA SER A 48 9.77 23.67 0.21
C SER A 48 9.57 22.56 -0.82
N GLU A 49 9.68 21.30 -0.41
CA GLU A 49 9.44 20.14 -1.29
C GLU A 49 7.96 19.99 -1.65
N LEU A 50 7.04 20.20 -0.69
CA LEU A 50 5.60 20.22 -0.96
C LEU A 50 5.21 21.32 -1.95
N SER A 51 5.74 22.53 -1.74
CA SER A 51 5.50 23.66 -2.64
C SER A 51 5.93 23.39 -4.07
N ARG A 52 7.04 22.65 -4.26
CA ARG A 52 7.53 22.26 -5.59
C ARG A 52 6.68 21.14 -6.21
N ARG A 53 6.22 20.18 -5.41
CA ARG A 53 5.50 18.99 -5.88
C ARG A 53 4.03 19.24 -6.22
N PHE A 54 3.37 20.11 -5.45
CA PHE A 54 1.93 20.39 -5.57
C PHE A 54 1.63 21.81 -6.08
N ASP A 55 2.64 22.50 -6.63
CA ASP A 55 2.53 23.87 -7.14
C ASP A 55 2.00 24.91 -6.13
N LEU A 56 2.40 24.75 -4.85
CA LEU A 56 2.00 25.62 -3.73
C LEU A 56 3.05 26.70 -3.40
N ALA A 57 3.92 27.05 -4.34
CA ALA A 57 5.01 28.01 -4.10
C ALA A 57 4.51 29.38 -3.63
N HIS A 58 3.39 29.85 -4.19
CA HIS A 58 2.78 31.13 -3.86
C HIS A 58 2.11 31.17 -2.47
N ARG A 59 1.86 30.01 -1.84
CA ARG A 59 1.22 29.89 -0.51
C ARG A 59 2.14 29.29 0.54
N ARG A 60 3.45 29.30 0.31
CA ARG A 60 4.45 28.66 1.18
C ARG A 60 4.37 29.14 2.63
N HIS A 61 4.11 30.43 2.84
CA HIS A 61 3.98 31.02 4.17
C HIS A 61 2.73 30.50 4.89
N ASP A 62 1.58 30.52 4.21
CA ASP A 62 0.30 30.04 4.76
C ASP A 62 0.33 28.55 5.04
N LEU A 63 0.95 27.76 4.15
CA LEU A 63 1.17 26.33 4.34
C LEU A 63 2.01 26.05 5.59
N HIS A 64 3.10 26.79 5.77
CA HIS A 64 3.96 26.66 6.96
C HIS A 64 3.19 27.03 8.24
N LEU A 65 2.43 28.13 8.23
CA LEU A 65 1.59 28.53 9.38
C LEU A 65 0.52 27.48 9.70
N SER A 66 -0.17 26.96 8.68
CA SER A 66 -1.19 25.91 8.81
C SER A 66 -0.62 24.66 9.48
N LEU A 67 0.57 24.22 9.06
CA LEU A 67 1.26 23.06 9.66
C LEU A 67 1.68 23.31 11.12
N VAL A 68 2.21 24.49 11.44
CA VAL A 68 2.60 24.86 12.82
C VAL A 68 1.38 24.92 13.74
N GLN A 69 0.28 25.50 13.25
CA GLN A 69 -0.98 25.56 13.98
C GLN A 69 -1.51 24.14 14.24
N ALA A 70 -1.55 23.29 13.21
CA ALA A 70 -2.02 21.91 13.33
C ALA A 70 -1.17 21.08 14.32
N MET A 71 0.15 21.30 14.40
CA MET A 71 1.01 20.65 15.39
C MET A 71 0.71 21.07 16.84
N SER A 72 0.10 22.24 17.03
CA SER A 72 -0.26 22.79 18.34
C SER A 72 -1.69 22.44 18.78
N LEU A 73 -2.49 21.84 17.89
CA LEU A 73 -3.87 21.46 18.20
C LEU A 73 -3.93 20.27 19.18
N PRO A 74 -5.00 20.19 19.99
CA PRO A 74 -5.26 19.02 20.82
C PRO A 74 -5.68 17.83 19.95
N ASP A 75 -5.33 16.62 20.38
CA ASP A 75 -5.48 15.36 19.62
C ASP A 75 -6.88 15.14 19.05
N ARG A 76 -7.92 15.55 19.79
CA ARG A 76 -9.33 15.46 19.41
C ARG A 76 -9.73 16.33 18.22
N GLN A 77 -8.93 17.34 17.87
CA GLN A 77 -9.15 18.23 16.73
C GLN A 77 -8.33 17.83 15.51
N LEU A 78 -7.45 16.85 15.64
CA LEU A 78 -6.66 16.34 14.53
C LEU A 78 -7.49 15.36 13.70
N VAL A 79 -7.41 15.48 12.37
CA VAL A 79 -8.03 14.53 11.44
C VAL A 79 -7.47 13.11 11.65
N ALA A 80 -8.20 12.11 11.16
CA ALA A 80 -7.75 10.72 11.19
C ALA A 80 -6.37 10.59 10.50
N ASP A 81 -5.54 9.67 11.00
CA ASP A 81 -4.21 9.47 10.43
C ASP A 81 -4.35 8.92 9.00
N PRO A 82 -3.90 9.66 7.97
CA PRO A 82 -4.07 9.24 6.58
C PRO A 82 -3.21 8.01 6.23
N LEU A 83 -2.23 7.68 7.08
CA LEU A 83 -1.38 6.49 6.94
C LEU A 83 -1.67 5.43 8.00
N ALA A 84 -2.51 5.72 9.01
CA ALA A 84 -3.14 4.66 9.76
C ALA A 84 -4.18 4.07 8.82
N GLY A 85 -3.84 2.96 8.17
CA GLY A 85 -4.85 2.19 7.45
C GLY A 85 -6.06 1.97 8.38
N ASN A 86 -7.17 2.63 8.07
CA ASN A 86 -8.52 2.36 8.57
C ASN A 86 -8.67 2.18 10.09
N GLY A 87 -8.31 3.22 10.86
CA GLY A 87 -8.54 3.23 12.32
C GLY A 87 -9.97 3.58 12.78
N GLU A 88 -10.76 4.26 11.94
CA GLU A 88 -12.15 4.65 12.25
C GLU A 88 -13.04 4.57 11.00
N GLY A 89 -12.97 3.43 10.31
CA GLY A 89 -14.02 2.97 9.42
C GLY A 89 -14.64 1.74 10.06
N ALA A 90 -15.97 1.73 10.18
CA ALA A 90 -16.75 0.59 10.65
C ALA A 90 -16.15 -0.76 10.19
N GLY A 91 -16.03 -1.70 11.14
CA GLY A 91 -15.25 -2.92 11.03
C GLY A 91 -15.22 -3.52 9.63
N THR A 92 -14.03 -3.57 9.03
CA THR A 92 -13.78 -4.45 7.89
C THR A 92 -12.43 -5.09 8.12
N ASP A 93 -12.49 -6.24 8.80
CA ASP A 93 -11.48 -7.28 8.70
C ASP A 93 -10.97 -7.34 7.25
N PRO A 94 -9.66 -7.27 6.95
CA PRO A 94 -9.15 -7.32 5.58
C PRO A 94 -9.91 -8.39 4.81
N HIS A 95 -10.69 -7.95 3.81
CA HIS A 95 -11.73 -8.76 3.20
C HIS A 95 -11.15 -10.16 2.94
N PRO A 96 -11.78 -11.26 3.39
CA PRO A 96 -11.14 -12.58 3.40
C PRO A 96 -10.46 -12.98 2.07
N ALA A 97 -10.96 -12.47 0.95
CA ALA A 97 -10.34 -12.61 -0.37
C ALA A 97 -8.94 -11.95 -0.47
N THR A 98 -8.75 -10.71 0.00
CA THR A 98 -7.43 -10.04 -0.02
C THR A 98 -6.42 -10.82 0.81
N ARG A 99 -6.82 -11.31 2.00
CA ARG A 99 -5.97 -12.17 2.84
C ARG A 99 -5.64 -13.49 2.16
N ALA A 100 -6.62 -14.14 1.55
CA ALA A 100 -6.41 -15.38 0.82
C ALA A 100 -5.44 -15.19 -0.35
N PHE A 101 -5.58 -14.09 -1.11
CA PHE A 101 -4.67 -13.73 -2.19
C PHE A 101 -3.25 -13.47 -1.67
N GLN A 102 -3.08 -12.67 -0.62
CA GLN A 102 -1.77 -12.41 -0.02
C GLN A 102 -1.09 -13.69 0.47
N ALA A 103 -1.84 -14.55 1.16
CA ALA A 103 -1.34 -15.83 1.65
C ALA A 103 -0.89 -16.73 0.49
N LEU A 104 -1.69 -16.80 -0.59
CA LEU A 104 -1.36 -17.56 -1.79
C LEU A 104 -0.07 -17.05 -2.44
N MET A 105 0.03 -15.74 -2.67
CA MET A 105 1.20 -15.15 -3.32
C MET A 105 2.48 -15.28 -2.49
N ARG A 106 2.40 -15.05 -1.17
CA ARG A 106 3.55 -15.25 -0.26
C ARG A 106 4.00 -16.70 -0.23
N THR A 107 3.07 -17.65 -0.23
CA THR A 107 3.37 -19.08 -0.26
C THR A 107 4.01 -19.48 -1.60
N LEU A 108 3.50 -18.94 -2.69
CA LEU A 108 4.04 -19.15 -4.03
C LEU A 108 5.47 -18.61 -4.16
N TRP A 109 5.73 -17.39 -3.68
CA TRP A 109 7.07 -16.81 -3.63
C TRP A 109 8.02 -17.62 -2.76
N ALA A 110 7.56 -18.09 -1.61
CA ALA A 110 8.36 -18.96 -0.74
C ALA A 110 8.72 -20.29 -1.44
N GLY A 111 7.82 -20.85 -2.27
CA GLY A 111 8.06 -22.06 -3.05
C GLY A 111 9.03 -21.87 -4.23
N LEU A 112 9.16 -20.65 -4.73
CA LEU A 112 10.09 -20.30 -5.81
C LEU A 112 11.53 -20.07 -5.34
N GLY A 113 11.72 -19.62 -4.09
CA GLY A 113 13.00 -19.10 -3.60
C GLY A 113 13.14 -17.59 -3.83
N GLU A 114 13.99 -16.93 -3.05
CA GLU A 114 14.03 -15.46 -2.99
C GLU A 114 14.44 -14.79 -4.32
N THR A 115 15.37 -15.40 -5.06
CA THR A 115 15.88 -14.86 -6.33
C THR A 115 14.79 -14.87 -7.41
N GLU A 116 14.16 -16.02 -7.61
CA GLU A 116 13.07 -16.23 -8.56
C GLU A 116 11.84 -15.42 -8.16
N ALA A 117 11.51 -15.38 -6.87
CA ALA A 117 10.39 -14.60 -6.36
C ALA A 117 10.61 -13.09 -6.55
N SER A 118 11.81 -12.58 -6.28
CA SER A 118 12.16 -11.17 -6.55
C SER A 118 12.00 -10.82 -8.01
N THR A 119 12.47 -11.70 -8.90
CA THR A 119 12.34 -11.48 -10.35
C THR A 119 10.87 -11.49 -10.78
N LEU A 120 10.07 -12.44 -10.28
CA LEU A 120 8.64 -12.50 -10.58
C LEU A 120 7.90 -11.25 -10.08
N ARG A 121 8.22 -10.72 -8.89
CA ARG A 121 7.62 -9.48 -8.37
C ARG A 121 7.95 -8.27 -9.23
N LEU A 122 9.17 -8.18 -9.76
CA LEU A 122 9.56 -7.13 -10.70
C LEU A 122 8.80 -7.24 -12.03
N ASP A 123 8.63 -8.45 -12.54
CA ASP A 123 7.84 -8.73 -13.75
C ASP A 123 6.38 -8.33 -13.52
N GLN A 124 5.79 -8.70 -12.38
CA GLN A 124 4.44 -8.28 -11.97
C GLN A 124 4.30 -6.76 -11.86
N SER A 125 5.25 -6.07 -11.23
CA SER A 125 5.25 -4.61 -11.12
C SER A 125 5.34 -3.93 -12.50
N THR A 126 6.13 -4.51 -13.40
CA THR A 126 6.25 -4.03 -14.79
C THR A 126 4.96 -4.27 -15.58
N ASP A 127 4.37 -5.45 -15.45
CA ASP A 127 3.09 -5.80 -16.05
C ASP A 127 1.95 -4.90 -15.54
N LEU A 128 1.90 -4.61 -14.24
CA LEU A 128 0.94 -3.68 -13.63
C LEU A 128 1.01 -2.27 -14.20
N ARG A 129 2.23 -1.77 -14.44
CA ARG A 129 2.45 -0.46 -15.09
C ARG A 129 1.97 -0.44 -16.54
N ARG A 130 2.04 -1.57 -17.25
CA ARG A 130 1.57 -1.72 -18.64
C ARG A 130 0.06 -1.92 -18.76
N GLY A 131 -0.63 -2.31 -17.68
CA GLY A 131 -2.04 -2.75 -17.72
C GLY A 131 -3.08 -1.77 -17.17
N GLY A 132 -4.33 -1.96 -17.61
CA GLY A 132 -5.51 -1.10 -17.39
C GLY A 132 -6.23 -1.20 -16.04
N LEU A 133 -5.51 -1.44 -14.94
CA LEU A 133 -6.11 -1.29 -13.59
C LEU A 133 -6.39 0.19 -13.29
N ALA A 134 -7.39 0.47 -12.45
CA ALA A 134 -7.60 1.83 -11.94
C ALA A 134 -6.38 2.32 -11.14
N SER A 135 -6.18 3.65 -11.04
CA SER A 135 -5.00 4.25 -10.41
C SER A 135 -4.81 3.85 -8.95
N ALA A 136 -5.88 3.84 -8.15
CA ALA A 136 -5.83 3.53 -6.72
C ALA A 136 -5.42 2.07 -6.42
N PRO A 137 -6.06 1.02 -6.99
CA PRO A 137 -5.60 -0.37 -6.81
C PRO A 137 -4.17 -0.59 -7.32
N ARG A 138 -3.78 0.06 -8.43
CA ARG A 138 -2.44 -0.08 -9.01
C ARG A 138 -1.36 0.36 -8.02
N GLY A 139 -1.52 1.52 -7.38
CA GLY A 139 -0.55 2.03 -6.40
C GLY A 139 -0.40 1.13 -5.18
N ALA A 140 -1.51 0.63 -4.64
CA ALA A 140 -1.49 -0.28 -3.49
C ALA A 140 -0.78 -1.61 -3.80
N VAL A 141 -1.05 -2.19 -4.97
CA VAL A 141 -0.42 -3.45 -5.39
C VAL A 141 1.05 -3.25 -5.72
N ASP A 142 1.42 -2.17 -6.42
CA ASP A 142 2.82 -1.88 -6.74
C ASP A 142 3.66 -1.66 -5.47
N HIS A 143 3.13 -0.89 -4.51
CA HIS A 143 3.76 -0.74 -3.20
C HIS A 143 3.95 -2.08 -2.49
N TRP A 144 2.93 -2.94 -2.51
CA TRP A 144 2.98 -4.26 -1.88
C TRP A 144 3.98 -5.21 -2.55
N LEU A 145 4.12 -5.19 -3.87
CA LEU A 145 5.14 -5.99 -4.58
C LEU A 145 6.58 -5.56 -4.21
N ASN A 146 6.79 -4.27 -3.96
CA ASN A 146 8.07 -3.75 -3.47
C ASN A 146 8.30 -4.02 -1.97
N HIS A 147 7.23 -4.25 -1.20
CA HIS A 147 7.28 -4.54 0.24
C HIS A 147 6.47 -5.82 0.55
N PRO A 148 6.92 -7.01 0.11
CA PRO A 148 6.11 -8.25 0.15
C PRO A 148 5.74 -8.73 1.56
N ARG A 149 6.43 -8.21 2.59
CA ARG A 149 6.13 -8.45 4.01
C ARG A 149 5.02 -7.56 4.55
N ALA A 150 4.74 -6.43 3.91
CA ALA A 150 3.63 -5.54 4.26
C ALA A 150 2.30 -6.18 3.86
N ASP A 151 1.21 -5.67 4.43
CA ASP A 151 -0.13 -6.09 4.08
C ASP A 151 -0.70 -5.29 2.91
N LEU A 152 -1.41 -5.99 2.04
CA LEU A 152 -2.10 -5.40 0.90
C LEU A 152 -3.41 -4.79 1.40
N ALA A 153 -3.67 -3.54 1.00
CA ALA A 153 -4.94 -2.90 1.29
C ALA A 153 -6.12 -3.74 0.72
N PRO A 154 -7.31 -3.73 1.34
CA PRO A 154 -8.46 -4.47 0.83
C PRO A 154 -8.76 -4.12 -0.62
N LEU A 155 -8.92 -5.15 -1.45
CA LEU A 155 -9.28 -5.04 -2.86
C LEU A 155 -10.53 -5.88 -3.12
N ASP A 156 -11.32 -5.47 -4.10
CA ASP A 156 -12.46 -6.25 -4.56
C ASP A 156 -12.01 -7.59 -5.19
N ARG A 157 -12.93 -8.55 -5.22
CA ARG A 157 -12.63 -9.90 -5.69
C ARG A 157 -12.22 -9.94 -7.16
N ASP A 158 -12.82 -9.12 -8.01
CA ASP A 158 -12.56 -9.15 -9.45
C ASP A 158 -11.15 -8.64 -9.76
N THR A 159 -10.73 -7.56 -9.10
CA THR A 159 -9.35 -7.08 -9.13
C THR A 159 -8.38 -8.18 -8.70
N LEU A 160 -8.64 -8.87 -7.58
CA LEU A 160 -7.78 -9.95 -7.08
C LEU A 160 -7.70 -11.13 -8.07
N ARG A 161 -8.82 -11.53 -8.69
CA ARG A 161 -8.85 -12.56 -9.74
C ARG A 161 -8.03 -12.15 -10.97
N THR A 162 -8.15 -10.90 -11.41
CA THR A 162 -7.34 -10.37 -12.51
C THR A 162 -5.85 -10.41 -12.18
N LEU A 163 -5.46 -9.99 -10.97
CA LEU A 163 -4.06 -10.03 -10.51
C LEU A 163 -3.51 -11.46 -10.45
N LEU A 164 -4.32 -12.40 -9.98
CA LEU A 164 -3.96 -13.81 -9.92
C LEU A 164 -3.76 -14.40 -11.32
N ASN A 165 -4.69 -14.14 -12.23
CA ASN A 165 -4.61 -14.61 -13.62
C ASN A 165 -3.37 -14.08 -14.34
N ARG A 166 -3.05 -12.79 -14.15
CA ARG A 166 -1.83 -12.20 -14.73
C ARG A 166 -0.56 -12.82 -14.15
N SER A 167 -0.56 -13.08 -12.84
CA SER A 167 0.54 -13.79 -12.18
C SER A 167 0.70 -15.21 -12.72
N TYR A 168 -0.41 -15.90 -13.00
CA TYR A 168 -0.39 -17.23 -13.62
C TYR A 168 0.15 -17.22 -15.06
N VAL A 169 -0.23 -16.21 -15.86
CA VAL A 169 0.33 -16.04 -17.23
C VAL A 169 1.85 -15.85 -17.17
N LEU A 170 2.34 -14.98 -16.29
CA LEU A 170 3.79 -14.77 -16.10
C LEU A 170 4.52 -16.06 -15.66
N LEU A 171 3.89 -16.87 -14.80
CA LEU A 171 4.44 -18.17 -14.41
C LEU A 171 4.48 -19.14 -15.58
N CYS A 172 3.44 -19.18 -16.42
CA CYS A 172 3.40 -20.00 -17.62
C CYS A 172 4.49 -19.60 -18.63
N GLU A 173 4.68 -18.30 -18.85
CA GLU A 173 5.71 -17.77 -19.76
C GLU A 173 7.13 -18.15 -19.30
N ARG A 174 7.36 -18.13 -17.97
CA ARG A 174 8.69 -18.39 -17.40
C ARG A 174 9.01 -19.87 -17.21
N TYR A 175 8.04 -20.65 -16.76
CA TYR A 175 8.26 -22.03 -16.29
C TYR A 175 7.51 -23.09 -17.10
N GLY A 176 6.65 -22.67 -18.01
CA GLY A 176 5.71 -23.54 -18.71
C GLY A 176 4.46 -23.85 -17.87
N PRO A 177 3.33 -24.18 -18.53
CA PRO A 177 2.03 -24.34 -17.87
C PRO A 177 2.03 -25.46 -16.83
N VAL A 178 2.66 -26.60 -17.13
CA VAL A 178 2.70 -27.76 -16.20
C VAL A 178 3.36 -27.39 -14.87
N ARG A 179 4.46 -26.63 -14.91
CA ARG A 179 5.17 -26.21 -13.70
C ARG A 179 4.42 -25.08 -12.99
N ALA A 180 3.81 -24.16 -13.73
CA ALA A 180 2.97 -23.10 -13.19
C ALA A 180 1.78 -23.65 -12.39
N ASP A 181 1.06 -24.62 -12.97
CA ASP A 181 -0.05 -25.32 -12.31
C ASP A 181 0.39 -26.01 -11.03
N ARG A 182 1.53 -26.70 -11.08
CA ARG A 182 2.08 -27.38 -9.91
C ARG A 182 2.41 -26.39 -8.79
N LEU A 183 3.09 -25.29 -9.10
CA LEU A 183 3.44 -24.26 -8.12
C LEU A 183 2.20 -23.61 -7.50
N LEU A 184 1.19 -23.29 -8.32
CA LEU A 184 -0.04 -22.68 -7.84
C LEU A 184 -0.85 -23.64 -6.97
N LYS A 185 -0.96 -24.91 -7.37
CA LYS A 185 -1.62 -25.96 -6.60
C LYS A 185 -0.93 -26.19 -5.25
N GLU A 186 0.40 -26.34 -5.25
CA GLU A 186 1.19 -26.54 -4.02
C GLU A 186 1.03 -25.35 -3.07
N ALA A 187 1.03 -24.13 -3.58
CA ALA A 187 0.79 -22.92 -2.80
C ALA A 187 -0.65 -22.88 -2.22
N ALA A 188 -1.66 -23.16 -3.03
CA ALA A 188 -3.06 -23.19 -2.60
C ALA A 188 -3.31 -24.27 -1.53
N ASP A 189 -2.78 -25.47 -1.72
CA ASP A 189 -2.91 -26.57 -0.77
C ASP A 189 -2.20 -26.25 0.56
N ARG A 190 -1.06 -25.55 0.51
CA ARG A 190 -0.37 -25.10 1.71
C ARG A 190 -1.16 -24.01 2.45
N VAL A 191 -1.73 -23.03 1.75
CA VAL A 191 -2.62 -22.02 2.38
C VAL A 191 -3.83 -22.68 3.03
N ARG A 192 -4.45 -23.69 2.40
CA ARG A 192 -5.58 -24.42 3.00
C ARG A 192 -5.20 -25.14 4.29
N ARG A 193 -3.98 -25.69 4.37
CA ARG A 193 -3.47 -26.36 5.57
C ARG A 193 -3.12 -25.36 6.69
N GLU A 194 -2.43 -24.27 6.36
CA GLU A 194 -1.93 -23.29 7.34
C GLU A 194 -3.02 -22.30 7.78
N HIS A 195 -3.99 -22.01 6.91
CA HIS A 195 -5.07 -21.04 7.14
C HIS A 195 -6.43 -21.58 6.69
N PRO A 196 -7.02 -22.57 7.38
CA PRO A 196 -8.30 -23.19 6.98
C PRO A 196 -9.44 -22.17 6.84
N ALA A 197 -9.45 -21.12 7.67
CA ALA A 197 -10.45 -20.05 7.64
C ALA A 197 -10.45 -19.26 6.32
N LEU A 198 -9.36 -19.26 5.56
CA LEU A 198 -9.26 -18.60 4.25
C LEU A 198 -9.73 -19.49 3.09
N GLY A 199 -10.02 -20.77 3.34
CA GLY A 199 -10.41 -21.75 2.31
C GLY A 199 -11.57 -21.29 1.40
N PRO A 200 -12.70 -20.82 1.95
CA PRO A 200 -13.82 -20.34 1.13
C PRO A 200 -13.45 -19.14 0.25
N ALA A 201 -12.65 -18.22 0.78
CA ALA A 201 -12.21 -17.04 0.06
C ALA A 201 -11.20 -17.38 -1.04
N LEU A 202 -10.26 -18.30 -0.77
CA LEU A 202 -9.30 -18.81 -1.73
C LEU A 202 -9.99 -19.52 -2.90
N ASN A 203 -11.01 -20.33 -2.63
CA ASN A 203 -11.80 -20.99 -3.67
C ASN A 203 -12.58 -19.99 -4.55
N GLY A 204 -12.91 -18.81 -4.03
CA GLY A 204 -13.53 -17.75 -4.83
C GLY A 204 -12.55 -16.99 -5.74
N LEU A 205 -11.24 -17.14 -5.51
CA LEU A 205 -10.19 -16.50 -6.31
C LEU A 205 -9.65 -17.40 -7.42
N LEU A 206 -9.50 -18.70 -7.14
CA LEU A 206 -9.16 -19.72 -8.13
C LEU A 206 -10.32 -19.94 -9.13
#